data_AF-A0A9J6GYQ2-F1
#
_entry.id   AF-A0A9J6GYQ2-F1
#
_cell.length_a   1.000
_cell.length_b   1.000
_cell.length_c   1.000
_cell.angle_alpha   90.00
_cell.angle_beta   90.00
_cell.angle_gamma   90.00
#
_symmetry.space_group_name_H-M   'P 1'
#
loop_
_entity.id
_entity.type
_entity.pdbx_description
1 polymer ?
#
loop_
_entity_poly.entity_id
_entity_poly.type
_entity_poly.pdbx_seq_one_letter_code
_entity_poly.pdbx_strand_id
1 'polypeptide(L)'
;MVARLPFRMRRKNTSLHHKFGSLGDMEGEFSEPSWVAVTSDSDIIVADANNHRVQVFDQDGRFKFQFGQVGRSDRHICYPSRVAVPPVGHLVVVDCRVTRVVIFDQSGNLLRKFVCSDQLTFPNGGR
;
A
#
# COMPACT_ATOMS: atom_id res chain seq x y z
N MET A 1 -27.49 -42.27 -17.19
CA MET A 1 -26.97 -41.91 -15.85
C MET A 1 -25.58 -41.32 -16.04
N VAL A 2 -25.40 -40.00 -15.91
CA VAL A 2 -24.09 -39.35 -16.13
C VAL A 2 -23.45 -39.10 -14.76
N ALA A 3 -22.37 -39.82 -14.46
CA ALA A 3 -21.62 -39.64 -13.22
C ALA A 3 -20.78 -38.36 -13.30
N ARG A 4 -21.04 -37.41 -12.40
CA ARG A 4 -20.13 -36.27 -12.16
C ARG A 4 -18.97 -36.75 -11.29
N LEU A 5 -17.75 -36.74 -11.83
CA LEU A 5 -16.53 -36.92 -11.04
C LEU A 5 -16.36 -35.72 -10.09
N PRO A 6 -15.95 -35.92 -8.82
CA PRO A 6 -15.73 -34.82 -7.89
C PRO A 6 -14.52 -34.00 -8.34
N PHE A 7 -14.70 -32.70 -8.50
CA PHE A 7 -13.62 -31.76 -8.78
C PHE A 7 -12.68 -31.71 -7.57
N ARG A 8 -11.47 -32.27 -7.70
CA ARG A 8 -10.46 -32.28 -6.63
C ARG A 8 -9.40 -31.22 -6.91
N MET A 9 -9.50 -30.07 -6.24
CA MET A 9 -8.47 -29.03 -6.29
C MET A 9 -7.20 -29.56 -5.58
N ARG A 10 -6.17 -29.90 -6.35
CA ARG A 10 -4.83 -30.18 -5.80
C ARG A 10 -4.13 -28.84 -5.52
N ARG A 11 -3.82 -28.56 -4.25
CA ARG A 11 -2.88 -27.48 -3.90
C ARG A 11 -1.53 -27.81 -4.56
N LYS A 12 -1.02 -26.89 -5.38
CA LYS A 12 0.38 -26.98 -5.83
C LYS A 12 1.28 -26.75 -4.62
N ASN A 13 2.34 -27.55 -4.49
CA ASN A 13 3.40 -27.28 -3.52
C ASN A 13 4.11 -25.99 -3.94
N THR A 14 3.85 -24.89 -3.25
CA THR A 14 4.50 -23.59 -3.46
C THR A 14 5.66 -23.45 -2.48
N SER A 15 6.88 -23.28 -3.00
CA SER A 15 8.06 -22.91 -2.22
C SER A 15 8.16 -21.40 -2.06
N LEU A 16 8.55 -20.92 -0.88
CA LEU A 16 8.93 -19.53 -0.68
C LEU A 16 10.22 -19.25 -1.45
N HIS A 17 10.21 -18.23 -2.32
CA HIS A 17 11.39 -17.84 -3.10
C HIS A 17 12.22 -16.75 -2.40
N HIS A 18 11.56 -15.68 -1.91
CA HIS A 18 12.21 -14.55 -1.27
C HIS A 18 11.42 -14.06 -0.05
N LYS A 19 12.14 -13.54 0.95
CA LYS A 19 11.60 -12.82 2.11
C LYS A 19 12.52 -11.65 2.44
N PHE A 20 11.95 -10.53 2.85
CA PHE A 20 12.69 -9.36 3.30
C PHE A 20 11.93 -8.66 4.42
N GLY A 21 12.62 -7.79 5.15
CA GLY A 21 12.08 -7.06 6.30
C GLY A 21 12.40 -7.66 7.66
N SER A 22 12.52 -6.78 8.65
CA SER A 22 12.66 -7.07 10.09
C SER A 22 11.81 -6.09 10.90
N LEU A 23 11.58 -6.38 12.18
CA LEU A 23 10.91 -5.45 13.09
C LEU A 23 11.79 -4.22 13.33
N GLY A 24 11.25 -3.02 13.14
CA GLY A 24 11.95 -1.77 13.45
C GLY A 24 11.40 -0.56 12.68
N ASP A 25 12.17 0.54 12.70
CA ASP A 25 11.81 1.84 12.13
C ASP A 25 12.85 2.36 11.11
N MET A 26 13.93 1.62 10.85
CA MET A 26 14.91 1.95 9.82
C MET A 26 14.44 1.57 8.42
N GLU A 27 15.21 1.96 7.40
CA GLU A 27 14.93 1.61 6.00
C GLU A 27 14.90 0.08 5.82
N GLY A 28 13.82 -0.42 5.21
CA GLY A 28 13.60 -1.86 5.04
C GLY A 28 13.10 -2.59 6.28
N GLU A 29 12.96 -1.93 7.41
CA GLU A 29 12.31 -2.47 8.61
C GLU A 29 10.83 -2.09 8.66
N PHE A 30 10.03 -2.82 9.42
CA PHE A 30 8.59 -2.62 9.53
C PHE A 30 8.12 -2.67 10.97
N SER A 31 7.14 -1.84 11.31
CA SER A 31 6.44 -1.93 12.59
C SER A 31 5.07 -2.58 12.41
N GLU A 32 4.35 -2.23 11.33
CA GLU A 32 3.09 -2.88 10.97
C GLU A 32 2.87 -2.79 9.45
N PRO A 33 3.38 -3.76 8.65
CA PRO A 33 3.16 -3.78 7.21
C PRO A 33 1.72 -4.19 6.91
N SER A 34 0.82 -3.20 6.86
CA SER A 34 -0.64 -3.39 6.80
C SER A 34 -1.14 -3.73 5.40
N TRP A 35 -0.42 -3.29 4.37
CA TRP A 35 -0.82 -3.49 2.98
C TRP A 35 0.36 -3.51 2.02
N VAL A 36 0.20 -4.20 0.90
CA VAL A 36 1.18 -4.29 -0.19
C VAL A 36 0.52 -4.13 -1.56
N ALA A 37 1.21 -3.46 -2.48
CA ALA A 37 0.86 -3.38 -3.89
C ALA A 37 2.12 -3.54 -4.74
N VAL A 38 1.94 -3.90 -6.01
CA VAL A 38 3.05 -4.07 -6.96
C VAL A 38 2.80 -3.18 -8.18
N THR A 39 3.82 -2.47 -8.65
CA THR A 39 3.74 -1.66 -9.87
C THR A 39 3.88 -2.52 -11.12
N SER A 40 3.55 -1.94 -12.29
CA SER A 40 3.87 -2.55 -13.59
C SER A 40 5.37 -2.79 -13.79
N ASP A 41 6.21 -2.04 -13.08
CA ASP A 41 7.67 -2.10 -13.13
C ASP A 41 8.24 -3.08 -12.08
N SER A 42 7.38 -3.90 -11.47
CA SER A 42 7.70 -4.89 -10.44
C SER A 42 8.23 -4.32 -9.12
N ASP A 43 8.03 -3.02 -8.86
CA ASP A 43 8.34 -2.45 -7.56
C ASP A 43 7.26 -2.86 -6.54
N ILE A 44 7.69 -3.20 -5.34
CA ILE A 44 6.82 -3.58 -4.22
C ILE A 44 6.63 -2.35 -3.32
N ILE A 45 5.39 -1.91 -3.15
CA ILE A 45 5.04 -0.81 -2.25
C ILE A 45 4.37 -1.36 -1.01
N VAL A 46 4.88 -0.99 0.15
CA VAL A 46 4.37 -1.45 1.45
C VAL A 46 3.93 -0.26 2.28
N ALA A 47 2.68 -0.29 2.77
CA ALA A 47 2.23 0.60 3.82
C ALA A 47 2.69 0.08 5.18
N ASP A 48 3.49 0.87 5.87
CA ASP A 48 4.02 0.57 7.20
C ASP A 48 3.30 1.47 8.22
N ALA A 49 2.18 0.96 8.72
CA ALA A 49 1.13 1.74 9.37
C ALA A 49 1.62 2.43 10.65
N ASN A 50 2.30 1.69 11.51
CA ASN A 50 2.80 2.21 12.79
C ASN A 50 4.03 3.11 12.66
N ASN A 51 4.78 2.98 11.57
CA ASN A 51 5.86 3.91 11.25
C ASN A 51 5.38 5.11 10.42
N HIS A 52 4.05 5.19 10.15
CA HIS A 52 3.44 6.30 9.43
C HIS A 52 4.11 6.57 8.07
N ARG A 53 4.50 5.52 7.36
CA ARG A 53 5.24 5.65 6.09
C ARG A 53 4.79 4.64 5.06
N VAL A 54 5.17 4.92 3.83
CA VAL A 54 5.12 3.98 2.71
C VAL A 54 6.56 3.75 2.27
N GLN A 55 6.94 2.49 2.11
CA GLN A 55 8.25 2.08 1.63
C GLN A 55 8.11 1.42 0.26
N VAL A 56 9.08 1.66 -0.62
CA VAL A 56 9.14 1.10 -1.97
C VAL A 56 10.40 0.25 -2.11
N PHE A 57 10.24 -0.95 -2.64
CA PHE A 57 11.29 -1.93 -2.86
C PHE A 57 11.32 -2.37 -4.32
N ASP A 58 12.46 -2.86 -4.78
CA ASP A 58 12.54 -3.58 -6.06
C ASP A 58 11.92 -4.99 -5.94
N GLN A 59 11.84 -5.69 -7.06
CA GLN A 59 11.32 -7.07 -7.14
C GLN A 59 12.10 -8.09 -6.30
N ASP A 60 13.34 -7.79 -5.93
CA ASP A 60 14.21 -8.64 -5.11
C ASP A 60 14.08 -8.30 -3.61
N GLY A 61 13.27 -7.29 -3.25
CA GLY A 61 13.06 -6.82 -1.89
C GLY A 61 14.12 -5.84 -1.39
N ARG A 62 14.92 -5.23 -2.27
CA ARG A 62 15.87 -4.16 -1.90
C ARG A 62 15.14 -2.84 -1.75
N PHE A 63 15.40 -2.14 -0.66
CA PHE A 63 14.83 -0.82 -0.42
C PHE A 63 15.26 0.18 -1.50
N LYS A 64 14.30 0.93 -2.04
CA LYS A 64 14.54 2.01 -3.01
C LYS A 64 14.40 3.37 -2.34
N PHE A 65 13.24 3.63 -1.74
CA PHE A 65 12.94 4.89 -1.05
C PHE A 65 11.70 4.77 -0.15
N GLN A 66 11.43 5.81 0.63
CA GLN A 66 10.23 5.93 1.45
C GLN A 66 9.64 7.35 1.42
N PHE A 67 8.37 7.46 1.78
CA PHE A 67 7.68 8.74 1.97
C PHE A 67 6.57 8.63 3.03
N GLY A 68 6.05 9.76 3.51
CA GLY A 68 4.96 9.81 4.49
C GLY A 68 5.34 10.14 5.94
N GLN A 69 6.64 10.19 6.26
CA GLN A 69 7.20 10.35 7.62
C GLN A 69 6.57 11.51 8.43
N VAL A 70 6.53 11.36 9.76
CA VAL A 70 6.01 12.34 10.72
C VAL A 70 6.85 13.64 10.69
N GLY A 71 6.21 14.81 10.48
CA GLY A 71 6.90 16.12 10.40
C GLY A 71 5.95 17.34 10.39
N ARG A 72 6.32 18.46 9.71
CA ARG A 72 5.49 19.67 9.45
C ARG A 72 5.32 20.02 7.95
N SER A 73 5.26 19.05 7.04
CA SER A 73 5.05 19.22 5.59
C SER A 73 3.75 18.58 5.06
N ASP A 74 3.30 19.00 3.88
CA ASP A 74 2.10 18.45 3.24
C ASP A 74 2.21 16.96 2.84
N ARG A 75 3.41 16.38 2.93
CA ARG A 75 3.72 14.98 2.57
C ARG A 75 3.46 13.97 3.69
N HIS A 76 2.92 14.37 4.84
CA HIS A 76 2.62 13.41 5.91
C HIS A 76 1.53 12.44 5.52
N ILE A 77 1.64 11.21 6.02
CA ILE A 77 0.60 10.19 5.98
C ILE A 77 0.43 9.65 7.41
N CYS A 78 -0.77 9.73 7.97
CA CYS A 78 -1.05 9.22 9.30
C CYS A 78 -1.74 7.86 9.19
N TYR A 79 -1.03 6.77 9.52
CA TYR A 79 -1.58 5.40 9.44
C TYR A 79 -2.09 5.05 8.04
N PRO A 80 -1.18 4.86 7.06
CA PRO A 80 -1.57 4.30 5.78
C PRO A 80 -2.16 2.90 6.00
N SER A 81 -3.42 2.71 5.65
CA SER A 81 -4.10 1.42 5.80
C SER A 81 -4.13 0.60 4.51
N ARG A 82 -4.11 1.29 3.36
CA ARG A 82 -4.19 0.68 2.02
C ARG A 82 -3.40 1.48 1.01
N VAL A 83 -2.82 0.75 0.06
CA VAL A 83 -2.14 1.29 -1.12
C VAL A 83 -2.73 0.62 -2.36
N ALA A 84 -3.00 1.40 -3.40
CA ALA A 84 -3.41 0.89 -4.71
C ALA A 84 -2.55 1.52 -5.81
N VAL A 85 -2.15 0.71 -6.78
CA VAL A 85 -1.43 1.13 -7.98
C VAL A 85 -2.36 0.92 -9.18
N PRO A 86 -2.92 1.98 -9.80
CA PRO A 86 -3.63 1.86 -11.06
C PRO A 86 -2.64 1.44 -12.17
N PRO A 87 -3.14 0.90 -13.30
CA PRO A 87 -2.31 0.49 -14.43
C PRO A 87 -1.41 1.60 -15.02
N VAL A 88 -1.67 2.86 -14.70
CA VAL A 88 -0.85 4.02 -15.12
C VAL A 88 -0.54 4.94 -13.94
N GLY A 89 0.74 4.96 -13.55
CA GLY A 89 1.49 6.13 -13.07
C GLY A 89 1.25 6.67 -11.65
N HIS A 90 0.21 6.26 -10.94
CA HIS A 90 -0.12 6.87 -9.65
C HIS A 90 -0.09 5.88 -8.48
N LEU A 91 0.33 6.35 -7.31
CA LEU A 91 0.25 5.64 -6.04
C LEU A 91 -0.87 6.24 -5.21
N VAL A 92 -1.96 5.50 -5.01
CA VAL A 92 -3.08 5.93 -4.18
C VAL A 92 -2.88 5.36 -2.78
N VAL A 93 -2.72 6.25 -1.80
CA VAL A 93 -2.59 5.88 -0.38
C VAL A 93 -3.81 6.39 0.37
N VAL A 94 -4.43 5.50 1.16
CA VAL A 94 -5.55 5.84 2.03
C VAL A 94 -5.05 6.06 3.45
N ASP A 95 -5.20 7.30 3.92
CA ASP A 95 -4.92 7.74 5.30
C ASP A 95 -6.23 7.64 6.10
N CYS A 96 -6.31 6.68 7.02
CA CYS A 96 -7.55 6.38 7.72
C CYS A 96 -7.78 7.24 8.97
N ARG A 97 -6.74 7.85 9.56
CA ARG A 97 -6.94 8.68 10.77
C ARG A 97 -7.47 10.07 10.46
N VAL A 98 -7.11 10.63 9.31
CA VAL A 98 -7.58 11.97 8.88
C VAL A 98 -8.57 11.86 7.71
N THR A 99 -9.01 10.63 7.40
CA THR A 99 -9.99 10.31 6.35
C THR A 99 -9.65 11.00 5.03
N ARG A 100 -8.46 10.70 4.51
CA ARG A 100 -7.90 11.38 3.34
C ARG A 100 -7.41 10.38 2.31
N VAL A 101 -7.67 10.69 1.04
CA VAL A 101 -7.04 10.02 -0.09
C VAL A 101 -5.87 10.88 -0.57
N VAL A 102 -4.69 10.29 -0.64
CA VAL A 102 -3.48 10.96 -1.11
C VAL A 102 -2.99 10.25 -2.35
N ILE A 103 -2.74 11.00 -3.41
CA ILE A 103 -2.23 10.48 -4.69
C ILE A 103 -0.79 10.97 -4.84
N PHE A 104 0.13 10.03 -5.00
CA PHE A 104 1.54 10.28 -5.29
C PHE A 104 1.89 9.83 -6.72
N ASP A 105 2.96 10.38 -7.28
CA ASP A 105 3.62 9.79 -8.45
C ASP A 105 4.49 8.59 -8.03
N GLN A 106 5.05 7.87 -9.01
CA GLN A 106 5.94 6.72 -8.77
C GLN A 106 7.24 7.09 -8.05
N SER A 107 7.61 8.37 -7.97
CA SER A 107 8.78 8.87 -7.23
C SER A 107 8.44 9.30 -5.81
N GLY A 108 7.19 9.15 -5.37
CA GLY A 108 6.74 9.54 -4.03
C GLY A 108 6.48 11.05 -3.87
N ASN A 109 6.31 11.79 -4.97
CA ASN A 109 5.87 13.18 -4.91
C ASN A 109 4.35 13.27 -4.83
N LEU A 110 3.86 14.15 -3.96
CA LEU A 110 2.43 14.39 -3.79
C LEU A 110 1.86 15.06 -5.05
N LEU A 111 0.88 14.42 -5.68
CA LEU A 111 0.14 14.96 -6.82
C LEU A 111 -1.17 15.61 -6.37
N ARG A 112 -1.96 14.91 -5.55
CA ARG A 112 -3.28 15.38 -5.09
C ARG A 112 -3.60 14.87 -3.70
N LYS A 113 -4.47 15.60 -3.01
CA LYS A 113 -5.02 15.27 -1.69
C LYS A 113 -6.52 15.57 -1.70
N PHE A 114 -7.32 14.58 -1.31
CA PHE A 114 -8.76 14.72 -1.10
C PHE A 114 -9.06 14.48 0.37
N VAL A 115 -9.57 15.50 1.05
CA VAL A 115 -10.02 15.41 2.44
C VAL A 115 -11.52 15.19 2.45
N CYS A 116 -12.02 14.36 3.37
CA CYS A 116 -13.44 14.03 3.49
C CYS A 116 -14.35 15.26 3.64
N SER A 117 -13.85 16.38 4.20
CA SER A 117 -14.63 17.60 4.44
C SER A 117 -15.05 18.35 3.18
N ASP A 118 -14.27 18.29 2.09
CA ASP A 118 -14.46 19.23 0.99
C ASP A 118 -15.15 18.59 -0.23
N GLN A 119 -15.00 17.27 -0.45
CA GLN A 119 -15.48 16.63 -1.70
C GLN A 119 -15.88 15.14 -1.60
N LEU A 120 -15.80 14.49 -0.44
CA LEU A 120 -16.19 13.09 -0.27
C LEU A 120 -17.26 12.94 0.82
N THR A 121 -18.44 13.52 0.59
CA THR A 121 -19.61 13.19 1.41
C THR A 121 -19.96 11.71 1.24
N PHE A 122 -20.45 11.07 2.31
CA PHE A 122 -21.05 9.74 2.23
C PHE A 122 -21.98 9.67 1.00
N PRO A 123 -21.98 8.57 0.22
CA PRO A 123 -22.85 8.45 -0.96
C PRO A 123 -24.35 8.59 -0.62
N ASN A 124 -24.71 8.57 0.67
CA ASN A 124 -26.07 8.70 1.17
C ASN A 124 -26.37 10.05 1.87
N GLY A 125 -25.46 11.04 1.84
CA GLY A 125 -25.76 12.40 2.29
C GLY A 125 -26.10 12.58 3.78
N GLY A 126 -25.69 11.67 4.67
CA GLY A 126 -25.96 11.79 6.12
C GLY A 126 -24.98 12.74 6.81
N ARG A 127 -25.52 13.77 7.47
CA ARG A 127 -24.82 14.58 8.48
C ARG A 127 -24.61 13.79 9.77
#